data_AF-A0A1I4J1B9-F1
#
_entry.id   AF-A0A1I4J1B9-F1
#
_cell.length_a   1.000
_cell.length_b   1.000
_cell.length_c   1.000
_cell.angle_alpha   90.00
_cell.angle_beta   90.00
_cell.angle_gamma   90.00
#
_symmetry.space_group_name_H-M   'P 1'
#
loop_
_entity.id
_entity.type
_entity.pdbx_description
1 polymer ?
#
loop_
_entity_poly.entity_id
_entity_poly.type
_entity_poly.pdbx_seq_one_letter_code
_entity_poly.pdbx_strand_id
1 'polypeptide(L)' 'MAKNTATRSGPTKTNEETAMLPAAETSMERMFTYECTECSSRIEAAHRPPMCESCGGEMQNISISREQ' A
#
# COMPACT_ATOMS: atom_id res chain seq x y z
N MET A 1 -26.70 54.59 10.53
CA MET A 1 -26.09 53.94 11.70
C MET A 1 -26.90 52.68 12.01
N ALA A 2 -26.51 51.52 11.46
CA ALA A 2 -27.22 50.25 11.67
C ALA A 2 -26.40 49.35 12.59
N LYS A 3 -27.07 48.82 13.63
CA LYS A 3 -26.51 48.05 14.73
C LYS A 3 -26.60 46.57 14.36
N ASN A 4 -25.46 45.88 14.18
CA ASN A 4 -25.45 44.42 14.04
C ASN A 4 -24.95 43.78 15.33
N THR A 5 -25.89 43.21 16.08
CA THR A 5 -25.65 42.29 17.20
C THR A 5 -25.66 40.87 16.62
N ALA A 6 -24.56 40.14 16.74
CA ALA A 6 -24.51 38.72 16.43
C ALA A 6 -23.71 37.98 17.51
N THR A 7 -24.44 37.33 18.41
CA THR A 7 -24.01 36.21 19.24
C THR A 7 -23.65 35.03 18.35
N ARG A 8 -22.49 34.40 18.56
CA ARG A 8 -22.30 33.00 18.15
C ARG A 8 -21.33 32.27 19.08
N SER A 9 -21.90 31.30 19.79
CA SER A 9 -21.24 30.30 20.62
C SER A 9 -20.52 29.25 19.78
N GLY A 10 -19.48 28.65 20.37
CA GLY A 10 -18.86 27.37 19.96
C GLY A 10 -17.69 27.50 18.99
N PRO A 11 -16.58 26.76 19.22
CA PRO A 11 -16.66 25.32 18.99
C PRO A 11 -16.11 24.45 20.13
N THR A 12 -16.84 23.35 20.38
CA THR A 12 -16.42 22.18 21.16
C THR A 12 -15.12 21.63 20.58
N LYS A 13 -14.06 21.58 21.39
CA LYS A 13 -12.82 20.90 21.03
C LYS A 13 -13.05 19.39 21.02
N THR A 14 -13.21 18.88 19.80
CA THR A 14 -12.69 17.65 19.23
C THR A 14 -12.45 16.47 20.19
N ASN A 15 -13.47 15.62 20.20
CA ASN A 15 -13.45 14.16 20.34
C ASN A 15 -12.10 13.45 20.09
N GLU A 16 -11.64 12.81 21.17
CA GLU A 16 -11.24 11.40 21.32
C GLU A 16 -10.93 10.49 20.10
N GLU A 17 -9.85 9.73 20.34
CA GLU A 17 -9.61 8.34 19.94
C GLU A 17 -8.92 8.05 18.59
N THR A 18 -7.61 8.33 18.60
CA THR A 18 -6.58 7.37 18.17
C THR A 18 -7.01 5.91 18.31
N ALA A 19 -7.30 5.27 17.18
CA ALA A 19 -6.83 3.93 16.77
C ALA A 19 -7.66 3.43 15.58
N MET A 20 -7.56 4.12 14.44
CA MET A 20 -7.87 3.46 13.17
C MET A 20 -6.69 2.56 12.84
N LEU A 21 -6.76 1.32 13.29
CA LEU A 21 -6.10 0.20 12.62
C LEU A 21 -6.45 0.35 11.14
N PRO A 22 -5.50 0.54 10.21
CA PRO A 22 -5.85 0.36 8.82
C PRO A 22 -6.19 -1.13 8.70
N ALA A 23 -7.47 -1.44 8.63
CA ALA A 23 -7.96 -2.66 8.03
C ALA A 23 -7.52 -2.60 6.56
N ALA A 24 -6.23 -2.85 6.31
CA ALA A 24 -5.71 -3.29 5.03
C ALA A 24 -6.17 -4.75 4.84
N GLU A 25 -7.47 -4.97 4.95
CA GLU A 25 -8.17 -6.19 4.59
C GLU A 25 -8.82 -5.98 3.22
N THR A 26 -8.12 -5.32 2.31
CA THR A 26 -8.26 -5.74 0.93
C THR A 26 -7.47 -7.04 0.82
N SER A 27 -8.22 -8.14 0.73
CA SER A 27 -7.87 -9.31 -0.07
C SER A 27 -7.60 -8.87 -1.52
N MET A 28 -6.57 -8.03 -1.69
CA MET A 28 -5.89 -7.79 -2.94
C MET A 28 -4.81 -8.85 -2.88
N GLU A 29 -4.94 -9.93 -3.64
CA GLU A 29 -3.84 -10.87 -3.83
C GLU A 29 -2.58 -10.03 -4.03
N ARG A 30 -1.65 -10.08 -3.07
CA ARG A 30 -0.45 -9.25 -3.14
C ARG A 30 0.31 -9.78 -4.34
N MET A 31 0.18 -9.09 -5.46
CA MET A 31 0.95 -9.40 -6.65
C MET A 31 2.39 -9.06 -6.32
N PHE A 32 3.23 -10.08 -6.38
CA PHE A 32 4.65 -9.94 -6.20
C PHE A 32 5.31 -9.82 -7.58
N THR A 33 6.21 -8.87 -7.72
CA THR A 33 7.12 -8.77 -8.84
C THR A 33 8.30 -9.73 -8.63
N TYR A 34 8.51 -10.62 -9.58
CA TYR A 34 9.65 -11.53 -9.64
C TYR A 34 10.55 -11.16 -10.81
N GLU A 35 11.85 -11.18 -10.61
CA GLU A 35 12.88 -10.94 -11.63
C GLU A 35 13.74 -12.19 -11.82
N CYS A 36 14.00 -12.57 -13.07
CA CYS A 36 14.93 -13.64 -13.38
C CYS A 36 16.38 -13.19 -13.22
N THR A 37 17.19 -13.97 -12.50
CA THR A 37 18.60 -13.65 -12.25
C THR A 37 19.48 -13.83 -13.48
N GLU A 38 19.04 -14.63 -14.46
CA GLU A 38 19.82 -14.97 -15.65
C GLU A 38 19.58 -14.00 -16.82
N CYS A 39 18.31 -13.67 -17.07
CA CYS A 39 17.90 -12.87 -18.24
C CYS A 39 17.24 -11.53 -17.90
N SER A 40 17.11 -11.22 -16.60
CA SER A 40 16.45 -10.00 -16.09
C SER A 40 14.99 -9.83 -16.53
N SER A 41 14.31 -10.90 -16.96
CA SER A 41 12.87 -10.88 -17.25
C SER A 41 12.08 -10.68 -15.96
N ARG A 42 11.09 -9.79 -15.99
CA ARG A 42 10.22 -9.50 -14.85
C ARG A 42 8.81 -9.97 -15.10
N ILE A 43 8.20 -10.58 -14.08
CA ILE A 43 6.79 -10.97 -14.10
C ILE A 43 6.10 -10.55 -12.81
N GLU A 44 4.79 -10.36 -12.87
CA GLU A 44 3.95 -10.13 -11.70
C GLU A 44 3.08 -11.37 -11.47
N ALA A 45 3.19 -11.97 -10.28
CA ALA A 45 2.46 -13.18 -9.93
C ALA A 45 2.07 -13.16 -8.45
N ALA A 46 0.95 -13.80 -8.11
CA ALA A 46 0.53 -13.98 -6.72
C ALA A 46 1.50 -14.88 -5.92
N HIS A 47 2.22 -15.77 -6.61
CA HIS A 47 3.17 -16.72 -6.03
C HIS A 47 4.45 -16.82 -6.84
N ARG A 48 5.53 -17.29 -6.19
CA ARG A 48 6.84 -17.45 -6.84
C ARG A 48 6.74 -18.49 -7.96
N PRO A 49 7.02 -18.12 -9.22
CA PRO A 49 7.10 -19.08 -10.31
C PRO A 49 8.30 -20.02 -10.10
N PRO A 50 8.21 -21.30 -10.52
CA PRO A 50 9.30 -22.25 -10.37
C PRO A 50 10.53 -21.90 -11.21
N MET A 51 10.33 -21.30 -12.40
CA MET A 51 11.38 -20.92 -13.35
C MET A 51 10.90 -19.79 -14.27
N CYS A 52 11.84 -19.08 -14.89
CA CYS A 52 11.56 -18.06 -15.88
C CYS A 52 11.04 -18.69 -17.19
N GLU A 53 9.93 -18.19 -17.71
CA GLU A 53 9.35 -18.66 -18.98
C GLU A 53 10.23 -18.34 -20.21
N SER A 54 11.08 -17.32 -20.13
CA SER A 54 11.93 -16.90 -21.25
C SER A 54 13.21 -17.73 -21.40
N CYS A 55 13.83 -18.16 -20.29
CA CYS A 55 15.14 -18.82 -20.32
C CYS A 55 15.27 -20.05 -19.41
N GLY A 56 14.26 -20.35 -18.60
CA GLY A 56 14.32 -21.43 -17.60
C GLY A 56 15.14 -21.11 -16.34
N GLY A 57 15.62 -19.86 -16.19
CA GLY A 57 16.43 -19.43 -15.04
C GLY A 57 15.64 -19.26 -13.74
N GLU A 58 16.36 -19.10 -12.62
CA GLU A 58 15.73 -18.88 -11.32
C GLU A 58 15.06 -17.48 -11.26
N MET A 59 13.89 -17.40 -10.63
CA MET A 59 13.18 -16.14 -10.40
C MET A 59 13.24 -15.72 -8.93
N GLN A 60 13.59 -14.46 -8.68
CA GLN A 60 13.74 -13.85 -7.35
C GLN A 60 12.64 -12.82 -7.11
N ASN A 61 12.04 -12.80 -5.91
CA ASN A 61 11.06 -11.79 -5.53
C ASN A 61 11.75 -10.45 -5.26
N ILE A 62 11.38 -9.41 -6.01
CA ILE A 62 11.90 -8.04 -5.86
C ILE A 62 10.84 -7.06 -5.34
N SER A 63 9.62 -7.52 -5.09
CA SER A 63 8.49 -6.69 -4.61
C SER A 63 8.61 -6.23 -3.17
N ILE A 64 9.43 -6.91 -2.36
CA ILE A 64 9.68 -6.52 -0.97
C ILE A 64 11.00 -5.75 -0.94
N SER A 65 10.92 -4.43 -1.09
CA SER A 65 12.03 -3.54 -0.76
C SER A 65 12.39 -3.78 0.70
N ARG A 66 13.63 -4.22 0.98
CA ARG A 66 14.14 -4.22 2.35
C ARG A 66 14.04 -2.79 2.86
N GLU A 67 13.20 -2.58 3.86
CA GLU A 67 13.25 -1.41 4.73
C GLU A 67 14.72 -1.18 5.12
N GLN A 68 15.23 -0.01 4.73
CA GLN A 68 16.63 0.42 4.92
C GLN A 68 16.91 0.81 6.36
#